data_AF-A0A529XR05-F1
#
_entry.id   AF-A0A529XR05-F1
#
_cell.length_a   1.000
_cell.length_b   1.000
_cell.length_c   1.000
_cell.angle_alpha   90.00
_cell.angle_beta   90.00
_cell.angle_gamma   90.00
#
_symmetry.space_group_name_H-M   'P 1'
#
loop_
_entity.id
_entity.type
_entity.pdbx_description
1 polymer ?
#
loop_
_entity_poly.entity_id
_entity_poly.type
_entity_poly.pdbx_seq_one_letter_code
_entity_poly.pdbx_strand_id
1 'polypeptide(L)' 'MDPYRLGLVSPRIHYFQLVARLGSVRQTAQVLNVAPSSISRLIKALEDEIGTPL' A
#
# COMPACT_ATOMS: atom_id res chain seq x y z
N MET A 1 -10.95 15.11 -3.25
CA MET A 1 -9.55 15.50 -3.00
C MET A 1 -8.81 14.26 -2.51
N ASP A 2 -7.67 13.92 -3.08
CA ASP A 2 -6.89 12.75 -2.64
C ASP A 2 -6.07 13.11 -1.39
N PRO A 3 -6.37 12.52 -0.21
CA PRO A 3 -5.67 12.83 1.04
C PRO A 3 -4.16 12.56 0.97
N TYR A 4 -3.74 11.64 0.11
CA TYR A 4 -2.32 11.37 -0.13
C TYR A 4 -1.64 12.56 -0.82
N ARG A 5 -2.27 13.15 -1.84
CA ARG A 5 -1.76 14.36 -2.52
C ARG A 5 -1.71 15.59 -1.63
N LEU A 6 -2.54 15.61 -0.58
CA LEU A 6 -2.55 16.67 0.43
C LEU A 6 -1.50 16.45 1.53
N GLY A 7 -0.72 15.36 1.49
CA GLY A 7 0.26 15.03 2.53
C GLY A 7 -0.37 14.64 3.87
N LEU A 8 -1.68 14.37 3.89
CA LEU A 8 -2.43 14.02 5.11
C LEU A 8 -2.34 12.54 5.46
N VAL A 9 -1.92 11.70 4.50
CA VAL A 9 -1.84 10.26 4.66
C VAL A 9 -0.45 9.78 4.27
N SER A 10 0.14 8.96 5.14
CA SER A 10 1.43 8.31 4.87
C SER A 10 1.35 7.47 3.58
N PRO A 11 2.41 7.48 2.73
CA PRO A 11 2.46 6.62 1.54
C PRO A 11 2.17 5.16 1.85
N ARG A 12 2.60 4.68 3.03
CA ARG A 12 2.38 3.30 3.47
C ARG A 12 0.89 2.96 3.62
N ILE A 13 0.13 3.85 4.25
CA ILE A 13 -1.31 3.66 4.45
C ILE A 13 -2.06 3.79 3.12
N HIS A 14 -1.65 4.74 2.26
CA HIS A 14 -2.26 4.90 0.94
C HIS A 14 -2.09 3.62 0.08
N TYR A 15 -0.89 3.03 0.09
CA TYR A 15 -0.59 1.84 -0.68
C TYR A 15 -1.36 0.63 -0.14
N PHE A 16 -1.40 0.47 1.18
CA PHE A 16 -2.21 -0.57 1.83
C PHE A 16 -3.69 -0.45 1.48
N GLN A 17 -4.28 0.75 1.58
CA GLN A 17 -5.68 1.00 1.23
C GLN A 17 -5.98 0.67 -0.24
N LEU A 18 -5.07 0.99 -1.16
CA LEU A 18 -5.21 0.64 -2.57
C LEU A 18 -5.19 -0.87 -2.80
N VAL A 19 -4.28 -1.59 -2.13
CA VAL A 19 -4.23 -3.05 -2.21
C VAL A 19 -5.51 -3.67 -1.66
N ALA A 20 -5.99 -3.22 -0.50
CA ALA A 20 -7.23 -3.68 0.11
C ALA A 20 -8.45 -3.42 -0.79
N ARG A 21 -8.48 -2.26 -1.48
CA ARG A 21 -9.58 -1.89 -2.37
C ARG A 21 -9.57 -2.65 -3.70
N LEU A 22 -8.39 -2.91 -4.26
CA LEU A 22 -8.23 -3.61 -5.53
C LEU A 22 -8.18 -5.14 -5.36
N GLY A 23 -7.90 -5.63 -4.16
CA GLY A 23 -7.73 -7.07 -3.87
C GLY A 23 -6.51 -7.69 -4.55
N SER A 24 -5.63 -6.89 -5.14
CA SER A 24 -4.49 -7.38 -5.93
C SER A 24 -3.27 -6.47 -5.82
N VAL A 25 -2.18 -7.03 -5.31
CA VAL A 25 -0.86 -6.38 -5.27
C VAL A 25 -0.38 -6.06 -6.68
N ARG A 26 -0.59 -6.97 -7.64
CA ARG A 26 -0.17 -6.77 -9.03
C ARG A 26 -0.91 -5.60 -9.68
N GLN A 27 -2.22 -5.55 -9.51
CA GLN A 27 -3.03 -4.45 -10.06
C GLN A 27 -2.65 -3.11 -9.42
N THR A 28 -2.43 -3.11 -8.11
CA THR A 28 -1.99 -1.90 -7.39
C THR A 28 -0.62 -1.42 -7.86
N ALA A 29 0.31 -2.34 -8.12
CA ALA A 29 1.63 -2.03 -8.67
C ALA A 29 1.55 -1.32 -10.02
N GLN A 30 0.64 -1.77 -10.89
CA GLN A 30 0.39 -1.14 -12.18
C GLN A 30 -0.19 0.27 -12.02
N VAL A 31 -1.19 0.44 -11.14
CA VAL A 31 -1.83 1.74 -10.87
C VAL A 31 -0.82 2.76 -10.31
N LEU A 32 0.07 2.30 -9.43
CA LEU A 32 1.09 3.15 -8.79
C LEU A 32 2.38 3.26 -9.60
N ASN A 33 2.50 2.56 -10.73
CA ASN A 33 3.72 2.45 -11.54
C ASN A 33 4.97 2.08 -10.72
N VAL A 34 4.84 1.07 -9.86
CA VAL A 34 5.93 0.54 -9.02
C VAL A 34 6.10 -0.96 -9.21
N ALA A 35 7.24 -1.50 -8.80
CA ALA A 35 7.43 -2.94 -8.78
C ALA A 35 6.49 -3.61 -7.74
N PRO A 36 5.83 -4.75 -8.08
CA PRO A 36 4.99 -5.48 -7.12
C PRO A 36 5.73 -5.87 -5.84
N SER A 37 7.03 -6.17 -5.95
CA SER A 37 7.87 -6.51 -4.80
C SER A 37 8.01 -5.36 -3.79
N SER A 38 7.96 -4.11 -4.24
CA SER A 38 7.98 -2.94 -3.36
C SER A 38 6.72 -2.85 -2.51
N ILE A 39 5.56 -3.18 -3.08
CA ILE A 39 4.29 -3.21 -2.35
C ILE A 39 4.29 -4.38 -1.35
N SER A 40 4.74 -5.57 -1.77
CA SER A 40 4.82 -6.71 -0.85
C SER A 40 5.74 -6.45 0.34
N ARG A 41 6.90 -5.82 0.13
CA ARG A 41 7.80 -5.42 1.23
C ARG A 41 7.15 -4.40 2.17
N LEU A 42 6.38 -3.46 1.62
CA LEU A 42 5.69 -2.43 2.39
C LEU A 42 4.57 -3.03 3.26
N ILE A 43 3.77 -3.94 2.71
CA ILE A 43 2.72 -4.66 3.48
C ILE A 43 3.37 -5.47 4.58
N LYS A 44 4.41 -6.25 4.26
CA LYS A 44 5.13 -7.05 5.26
C LYS A 44 5.66 -6.19 6.41
N ALA A 45 6.29 -5.06 6.10
CA ALA A 45 6.77 -4.15 7.13
C ALA A 45 5.62 -3.58 8.00
N LEU A 46 4.43 -3.37 7.41
CA LEU A 46 3.24 -2.93 8.13
C LEU A 46 2.69 -4.04 9.05
N GLU A 47 2.62 -5.28 8.55
CA GLU A 47 2.23 -6.45 9.33
C GLU A 47 3.19 -6.70 10.50
N ASP A 48 4.49 -6.58 10.26
CA ASP A 48 5.54 -6.72 11.27
C ASP A 48 5.45 -5.60 12.34
N GLU A 49 5.12 -4.36 11.93
CA GLU A 49 4.94 -3.22 12.84
C GLU A 49 3.71 -3.37 13.75
N ILE A 50 2.63 -3.96 13.22
CA ILE A 50 1.36 -4.18 13.94
C ILE A 50 1.38 -5.52 14.70
N GLY A 51 2.28 -6.43 14.34
CA GLY A 51 2.39 -7.77 14.91
C GLY A 51 1.25 -8.71 14.49
N THR A 52 0.59 -8.42 13.37
CA THR A 52 -0.57 -9.20 12.88
C THR A 52 -0.55 -9.29 11.35
N PRO A 53 -0.76 -10.48 10.75
CA PRO A 53 -0.94 -10.61 9.31
C PRO A 53 -2.26 -9.96 8.86
N LEU A 54 -2.23 -9.23 7.74
CA LEU A 54 -3.36 -8.43 7.23
C LEU A 54 -3.95 -8.99 5.93
#